data_AF-A0A4Y9S442-F1
#
_entry.id   AF-A0A4Y9S442-F1
#
_cell.length_a   1.000
_cell.length_b   1.000
_cell.length_c   1.000
_cell.angle_alpha   90.00
_cell.angle_beta   90.00
_cell.angle_gamma   90.00
#
_symmetry.space_group_name_H-M   'P 1'
#
loop_
_entity.id
_entity.type
_entity.pdbx_description
1 polymer ?
#
loop_
_entity_poly.entity_id
_entity_poly.type
_entity_poly.pdbx_seq_one_letter_code
_entity_poly.pdbx_strand_id
1 'polypeptide(L)'
;MIYDLSRAERQHRAISNEKPAPNLVPKRCTCGKAAPAKVLVQHGKCHACQLADRVATLEPGDADLLLFMLGATPHWPRVRWGYRNHYLVNRRDRAAMERLVAAGFARAGAVLLQLQYFHATEVGCRLAGLDAKRTRVALSLGARP
;
A
#
# COMPACT_ATOMS: atom_id res chain seq x y z
N MET A 1 14.18 -12.58 -62.01
CA MET A 1 12.83 -12.05 -62.28
C MET A 1 12.21 -11.76 -60.92
N ILE A 2 12.20 -10.49 -60.49
CA ILE A 2 11.60 -10.09 -59.21
C ILE A 2 10.14 -9.80 -59.50
N TYR A 3 9.24 -10.67 -59.04
CA TYR A 3 7.79 -10.46 -59.18
C TYR A 3 7.37 -9.33 -58.25
N ASP A 4 7.03 -8.16 -58.81
CA ASP A 4 6.39 -7.08 -58.07
C ASP A 4 4.95 -7.48 -57.74
N LEU A 5 4.71 -7.79 -56.46
CA LEU A 5 3.37 -8.08 -55.96
C LEU A 5 2.44 -6.89 -56.21
N SER A 6 1.22 -7.19 -56.65
CA SER A 6 0.17 -6.19 -56.83
C SER A 6 -0.13 -5.49 -55.49
N ARG A 7 -0.69 -4.28 -55.56
CA ARG A 7 -1.06 -3.51 -54.37
C ARG A 7 -2.01 -4.27 -53.44
N ALA A 8 -2.93 -5.05 -54.02
CA ALA A 8 -3.89 -5.88 -53.29
C ALA A 8 -3.18 -7.02 -52.53
N GLU A 9 -2.24 -7.73 -53.17
CA GLU A 9 -1.48 -8.81 -52.52
C GLU A 9 -0.58 -8.29 -51.40
N ARG A 10 -0.03 -7.08 -51.54
CA ARG A 10 0.72 -6.41 -50.46
C ARG A 10 -0.18 -6.06 -49.28
N GLN A 11 -1.40 -5.59 -49.51
CA GLN A 11 -2.36 -5.34 -48.43
C GLN A 11 -2.80 -6.62 -47.72
N HIS A 12 -3.12 -7.68 -48.46
CA HIS A 12 -3.48 -8.98 -47.85
C HIS A 12 -2.33 -9.57 -47.03
N ARG A 13 -1.08 -9.42 -47.49
CA ARG A 13 0.11 -9.81 -46.71
C ARG A 13 0.34 -8.92 -45.49
N ALA A 14 0.07 -7.63 -45.57
CA ALA A 14 0.19 -6.73 -44.42
C ALA A 14 -0.81 -7.12 -43.32
N ILE A 15 -2.07 -7.36 -43.67
CA ILE A 15 -3.13 -7.78 -42.74
C ILE A 15 -2.82 -9.16 -42.14
N SER A 16 -2.32 -10.11 -42.94
CA SER A 16 -1.96 -11.45 -42.42
C SER A 16 -0.69 -11.45 -41.57
N ASN A 17 0.22 -10.50 -41.79
CA ASN A 17 1.42 -10.31 -40.97
C ASN A 17 1.19 -9.40 -39.76
N GLU A 18 0.02 -8.76 -39.62
CA GLU A 18 -0.35 -8.07 -38.40
C GLU A 18 -0.41 -9.09 -37.27
N LYS A 19 0.60 -9.04 -36.39
CA LYS A 19 0.59 -9.83 -35.17
C LYS A 19 -0.67 -9.44 -34.39
N PRO A 20 -1.47 -10.41 -33.93
CA PRO A 20 -2.62 -10.11 -33.10
C PRO A 20 -2.14 -9.28 -31.90
N ALA A 21 -2.90 -8.23 -31.57
CA ALA A 21 -2.60 -7.38 -30.44
C ALA A 21 -2.36 -8.25 -29.19
N PRO A 22 -1.34 -7.95 -28.37
CA PRO A 22 -1.05 -8.75 -27.19
C PRO A 22 -2.29 -8.81 -26.28
N ASN A 23 -2.84 -10.02 -26.10
CA ASN A 23 -3.96 -10.24 -25.21
C ASN A 23 -3.50 -10.04 -23.76
N LEU A 24 -4.07 -9.04 -23.08
CA LEU A 24 -3.85 -8.81 -21.66
C LEU A 24 -4.58 -9.90 -20.85
N VAL A 25 -3.89 -11.00 -20.55
CA VAL A 25 -4.44 -12.05 -19.68
C VAL A 25 -4.40 -11.58 -18.22
N PRO A 26 -5.56 -11.46 -17.55
CA PRO A 26 -5.59 -11.05 -16.15
C PRO A 26 -5.01 -12.16 -15.26
N LYS A 27 -3.87 -11.90 -14.63
CA LYS A 27 -3.32 -12.81 -13.62
C LYS A 27 -4.11 -12.70 -12.31
N ARG A 28 -4.36 -13.84 -11.68
CA ARG A 28 -5.11 -13.95 -10.43
C ARG A 28 -4.22 -14.45 -9.32
N CYS A 29 -4.46 -13.97 -8.11
CA CYS A 29 -3.87 -14.49 -6.89
C CYS A 29 -4.54 -15.82 -6.50
N THR A 30 -3.90 -16.58 -5.60
CA THR A 30 -4.48 -17.76 -4.94
C THR A 30 -5.84 -17.50 -4.29
N CYS A 31 -6.11 -16.28 -3.85
CA CYS A 31 -7.42 -15.87 -3.32
C CYS A 31 -8.49 -15.60 -4.40
N GLY A 32 -8.19 -15.85 -5.68
CA GLY A 32 -9.08 -15.64 -6.82
C GLY A 32 -9.18 -14.19 -7.32
N LYS A 33 -8.67 -13.21 -6.56
CA LYS A 33 -8.70 -11.78 -6.95
C LYS A 33 -7.69 -11.48 -8.06
N ALA A 34 -8.09 -10.62 -8.99
CA ALA A 34 -7.18 -10.10 -10.02
C ALA A 34 -6.07 -9.27 -9.36
N ALA A 35 -4.84 -9.43 -9.84
CA ALA A 35 -3.70 -8.66 -9.38
C ALA A 35 -2.74 -8.36 -10.53
N PRO A 36 -2.02 -7.23 -10.48
CA PRO A 36 -1.07 -6.89 -11.51
C PRO A 36 0.02 -7.95 -11.61
N ALA A 37 0.36 -8.33 -12.84
CA ALA A 37 1.28 -9.44 -13.11
C ALA A 37 2.64 -9.25 -12.41
N LYS A 38 3.15 -8.02 -12.37
CA LYS A 38 4.41 -7.67 -11.69
C LYS A 38 4.38 -8.02 -10.20
N VAL A 39 3.26 -7.75 -9.52
CA VAL A 39 3.12 -7.98 -8.07
C VAL A 39 3.04 -9.45 -7.75
N LEU A 40 2.34 -10.23 -8.57
CA LEU A 40 2.29 -11.68 -8.42
C LEU A 40 3.65 -12.34 -8.67
N VAL A 41 4.42 -11.84 -9.65
CA VAL A 41 5.79 -12.32 -9.89
C VAL A 41 6.72 -11.96 -8.73
N GLN A 42 6.62 -10.75 -8.18
CA GLN A 42 7.51 -10.29 -7.13
C GLN A 42 7.18 -10.88 -5.74
N HIS A 43 5.91 -11.06 -5.42
CA HIS A 43 5.47 -11.38 -4.05
C HIS A 43 4.62 -12.66 -3.95
N GLY A 44 4.25 -13.29 -5.06
CA GLY A 44 3.38 -14.49 -5.08
C GLY A 44 1.93 -14.24 -4.63
N LYS A 45 1.59 -13.04 -4.16
CA LYS A 45 0.30 -12.68 -3.56
C LYS A 45 -0.19 -11.32 -4.05
N CYS A 46 -1.51 -11.10 -4.09
CA CYS A 46 -2.08 -9.78 -4.37
C CYS A 46 -1.88 -8.81 -3.19
N HIS A 47 -2.01 -7.51 -3.44
CA HIS A 47 -1.87 -6.48 -2.40
C HIS A 47 -2.80 -6.70 -1.19
N ALA A 48 -4.03 -7.18 -1.42
CA ALA A 48 -4.97 -7.47 -0.33
C ALA A 48 -4.49 -8.62 0.56
N CYS A 49 -3.96 -9.70 -0.04
CA CYS A 49 -3.38 -10.81 0.71
C CYS A 49 -2.11 -10.38 1.45
N GLN A 50 -1.24 -9.60 0.81
CA GLN A 50 -0.04 -9.06 1.48
C GLN A 50 -0.41 -8.17 2.67
N LEU A 51 -1.45 -7.35 2.53
CA LEU A 51 -1.94 -6.52 3.63
C LEU A 51 -2.52 -7.39 4.76
N ALA A 52 -3.32 -8.42 4.42
CA ALA A 52 -3.86 -9.35 5.39
C ALA A 52 -2.76 -10.10 6.15
N ASP A 53 -1.71 -10.55 5.47
CA ASP A 53 -0.55 -11.19 6.11
C ASP A 53 0.13 -10.24 7.12
N ARG A 54 0.31 -8.96 6.76
CA ARG A 54 0.89 -7.95 7.66
C ARG A 54 -0.02 -7.62 8.85
N VAL A 55 -1.33 -7.60 8.64
CA VAL A 55 -2.29 -7.40 9.73
C VAL A 55 -2.28 -8.61 10.66
N ALA A 56 -2.11 -9.83 10.13
CA ALA A 56 -2.05 -11.06 10.92
C ALA A 56 -0.82 -11.14 11.84
N THR A 57 0.23 -10.34 11.61
CA THR A 57 1.38 -10.26 12.54
C THR A 57 1.13 -9.35 13.75
N LEU A 58 0.01 -8.63 13.78
CA LEU A 58 -0.32 -7.70 14.87
C LEU A 58 -1.02 -8.42 16.02
N GLU A 59 -0.72 -7.98 17.25
CA GLU A 59 -1.44 -8.44 18.43
C GLU A 59 -2.78 -7.69 18.60
N PRO A 60 -3.75 -8.27 19.32
CA PRO A 60 -4.95 -7.57 19.72
C PRO A 60 -4.60 -6.27 20.46
N GLY A 61 -5.13 -5.14 19.98
CA GLY A 61 -4.87 -3.81 20.53
C GLY A 61 -3.77 -3.00 19.82
N ASP A 62 -2.91 -3.61 19.00
CA ASP A 62 -1.91 -2.85 18.22
C ASP A 62 -2.59 -1.89 17.23
N ALA A 63 -3.69 -2.33 16.61
CA ALA A 63 -4.49 -1.50 15.72
C ALA A 63 -5.17 -0.33 16.45
N ASP A 64 -5.57 -0.53 17.72
CA ASP A 64 -6.18 0.54 18.52
C ASP A 64 -5.16 1.62 18.89
N LEU A 65 -3.92 1.23 19.14
CA LEU A 65 -2.82 2.17 19.35
C LEU A 65 -2.54 3.01 18.09
N LEU A 66 -2.60 2.38 16.91
CA LEU A 66 -2.49 3.08 15.62
C LEU A 66 -3.63 4.10 15.42
N LEU A 67 -4.87 3.72 15.76
CA LEU A 67 -6.03 4.60 15.72
C LEU A 67 -5.89 5.76 16.72
N PHE A 68 -5.44 5.46 17.95
CA PHE A 68 -5.22 6.45 19.00
C PHE A 68 -4.15 7.47 18.59
N MET A 69 -3.01 7.01 18.07
CA MET A 69 -1.96 7.86 17.52
C MET A 69 -2.52 8.82 16.48
N LEU A 70 -3.29 8.31 15.51
CA LEU A 70 -3.87 9.15 14.46
C LEU A 70 -5.04 10.01 14.95
N GLY A 71 -5.53 9.82 16.17
CA GLY A 71 -6.77 10.44 16.64
C GLY A 71 -7.99 10.00 15.81
N ALA A 72 -7.92 8.78 15.24
CA ALA A 72 -8.96 8.16 14.43
C ALA A 72 -9.96 7.40 15.32
N THR A 73 -10.46 8.08 16.36
CA THR A 73 -11.42 7.49 17.30
C THR A 73 -12.85 7.93 16.97
N PRO A 74 -13.88 7.15 17.36
CA PRO A 74 -15.28 7.45 17.05
C PRO A 74 -15.77 8.80 17.60
N HIS A 75 -15.14 9.29 18.67
CA HIS A 75 -15.50 10.56 19.31
C HIS A 75 -15.14 11.80 18.45
N TRP A 76 -14.16 11.67 17.54
CA TRP A 76 -13.75 12.77 16.66
C TRP A 76 -14.34 12.61 15.27
N PRO A 77 -14.78 13.71 14.63
CA PRO A 77 -15.26 13.64 13.25
C PRO A 77 -14.10 13.23 12.32
N ARG A 78 -14.39 12.43 11.29
CA ARG A 78 -13.38 11.89 10.35
C ARG A 78 -12.52 12.97 9.69
N VAL A 79 -13.06 14.18 9.51
CA VAL A 79 -12.33 15.36 9.00
C VAL A 79 -11.14 15.74 9.87
N ARG A 80 -11.11 15.34 11.15
CA ARG A 80 -10.00 15.59 12.08
C ARG A 80 -9.02 14.42 12.18
N TRP A 81 -9.33 13.23 11.69
CA TRP A 81 -8.44 12.07 11.80
C TRP A 81 -7.09 12.29 11.12
N GLY A 82 -6.00 11.80 11.68
CA GLY A 82 -4.64 11.99 11.16
C GLY A 82 -3.98 13.32 11.51
N TYR A 83 -4.61 14.16 12.35
CA TYR A 83 -4.00 15.42 12.80
C TYR A 83 -2.86 15.23 13.81
N ARG A 84 -2.67 14.01 14.35
CA ARG A 84 -1.66 13.68 15.38
C ARG A 84 -0.68 12.61 14.90
N ASN A 85 -0.13 12.72 13.69
CA ASN A 85 0.83 11.73 13.18
C ASN A 85 2.26 11.88 13.75
N HIS A 86 2.38 12.23 15.04
CA HIS A 86 3.64 12.48 15.73
C HIS A 86 3.51 12.04 17.19
N TYR A 87 3.59 10.73 17.43
CA TYR A 87 3.31 10.13 18.73
C TYR A 87 4.57 9.78 19.49
N LEU A 88 4.73 10.34 20.69
CA LEU A 88 5.80 9.98 21.61
C LEU A 88 5.39 8.71 22.34
N VAL A 89 6.12 7.62 22.14
CA VAL A 89 5.77 6.34 22.75
C VAL A 89 6.05 6.37 24.25
N ASN A 90 5.14 5.80 25.04
CA ASN A 90 5.40 5.47 26.44
C ASN A 90 6.12 4.12 26.53
N ARG A 91 6.77 3.83 27.67
CA ARG A 91 7.47 2.54 27.87
C ARG A 91 6.56 1.31 27.66
N ARG A 92 5.28 1.40 28.04
CA ARG A 92 4.29 0.33 27.89
C ARG A 92 3.98 -0.01 26.42
N ASP A 93 3.86 1.02 25.59
CA ASP A 93 3.35 0.90 24.22
C ASP A 93 4.49 0.63 23.21
N ARG A 94 5.74 0.59 23.69
CA ARG A 94 6.94 0.44 22.87
C ARG A 94 6.93 -0.86 22.05
N ALA A 95 6.61 -1.99 22.68
CA ALA A 95 6.58 -3.28 21.99
C ALA A 95 5.52 -3.30 20.87
N ALA A 96 4.34 -2.72 21.12
CA ALA A 96 3.29 -2.57 20.11
C ALA A 96 3.74 -1.69 18.94
N MET A 97 4.43 -0.57 19.22
CA MET A 97 4.98 0.29 18.16
C MET A 97 6.08 -0.42 17.35
N GLU A 98 6.94 -1.20 17.99
CA GLU A 98 7.97 -1.98 17.30
C GLU A 98 7.35 -3.03 16.36
N ARG A 99 6.27 -3.71 16.76
CA ARG A 99 5.50 -4.60 15.88
C ARG A 99 4.83 -3.86 14.73
N LEU A 100 4.22 -2.70 14.99
CA LEU A 100 3.62 -1.86 13.94
C LEU A 100 4.68 -1.38 12.93
N VAL A 101 5.90 -1.08 13.38
CA VAL A 101 7.03 -0.76 12.51
C VAL A 101 7.48 -1.97 11.71
N ALA A 102 7.64 -3.14 12.34
CA ALA A 102 8.01 -4.38 11.67
C ALA A 102 7.00 -4.79 10.58
N ALA A 103 5.71 -4.59 10.83
CA ALA A 103 4.63 -4.82 9.86
C ALA A 103 4.52 -3.71 8.79
N GLY A 104 5.26 -2.61 8.93
CA GLY A 104 5.31 -1.49 7.98
C GLY A 104 4.14 -0.50 8.08
N PHE A 105 3.36 -0.53 9.16
CA PHE A 105 2.26 0.42 9.42
C PHE A 105 2.73 1.70 10.10
N ALA A 106 3.86 1.65 10.80
CA ALA A 106 4.49 2.81 11.41
C ALA A 106 5.96 2.93 11.02
N ARG A 107 6.56 4.08 11.30
CA ARG A 107 7.98 4.37 11.16
C ARG A 107 8.47 5.00 12.46
N ALA A 108 9.65 4.59 12.89
CA ALA A 108 10.35 5.24 13.99
C ALA A 108 10.87 6.62 13.55
N GLY A 109 10.73 7.60 14.44
CA GLY A 109 11.13 8.98 14.27
C GLY A 109 12.24 9.37 15.25
N ALA A 110 12.30 10.66 15.56
CA ALA A 110 13.30 11.24 16.45
C ALA A 110 13.23 10.66 17.88
N VAL A 111 14.39 10.62 18.54
CA VAL A 111 14.51 10.21 19.94
C VAL A 111 14.49 11.44 20.83
N LEU A 112 13.72 11.40 21.93
CA LEU A 112 13.65 12.46 22.93
C LEU A 112 13.71 11.82 24.33
N LEU A 113 14.74 12.15 25.11
CA LEU A 113 14.86 11.77 26.53
C LEU A 113 14.53 10.29 26.80
N GLN A 114 15.20 9.38 26.08
CA GLN A 114 15.01 7.91 26.13
C GLN A 114 13.67 7.38 25.59
N LEU A 115 12.79 8.26 25.09
CA LEU A 115 11.57 7.92 24.37
C LEU A 115 11.77 8.13 22.87
N GLN A 116 10.91 7.54 22.06
CA GLN A 116 10.99 7.64 20.61
C GLN A 116 9.66 8.08 20.02
N TYR A 117 9.72 9.02 19.08
CA TYR A 117 8.58 9.40 18.27
C TYR A 117 8.30 8.35 17.21
N PHE A 118 7.04 8.19 16.86
CA PHE A 118 6.61 7.34 15.77
C PHE A 118 5.58 8.06 14.90
N HIS A 119 5.54 7.65 13.64
CA HIS A 119 4.63 8.17 12.62
C HIS A 119 3.99 7.00 11.88
N ALA A 120 2.70 7.06 11.59
CA ALA A 120 2.06 6.12 10.66
C ALA A 120 2.64 6.32 9.25
N THR A 121 2.84 5.20 8.56
CA THR A 121 3.09 5.19 7.12
C THR A 121 1.77 5.38 6.37
N GLU A 122 1.84 5.59 5.06
CA GLU A 122 0.63 5.66 4.22
C GLU A 122 -0.25 4.41 4.38
N VAL A 123 0.38 3.23 4.48
CA VAL A 123 -0.32 1.96 4.68
C VAL A 123 -0.99 1.92 6.04
N GLY A 124 -0.32 2.39 7.10
CA GLY A 124 -0.90 2.51 8.43
C GLY A 124 -2.09 3.47 8.48
N CYS A 125 -2.00 4.64 7.82
CA CYS A 125 -3.12 5.57 7.71
C CYS A 125 -4.34 4.93 7.03
N ARG A 126 -4.12 4.18 5.94
CA ARG A 126 -5.21 3.46 5.25
C ARG A 126 -5.79 2.33 6.10
N LEU A 127 -4.96 1.60 6.85
CA LEU A 127 -5.42 0.58 7.80
C LEU A 127 -6.32 1.19 8.88
N ALA A 128 -5.96 2.37 9.37
CA ALA A 128 -6.76 3.17 10.29
C ALA A 128 -8.03 3.79 9.67
N GLY A 129 -8.29 3.57 8.37
CA GLY A 129 -9.49 4.05 7.69
C GLY A 129 -9.45 5.54 7.31
N LEU A 130 -8.26 6.16 7.21
CA LEU A 130 -8.15 7.54 6.73
C LEU A 130 -8.37 7.61 5.22
N ASP A 131 -9.17 8.58 4.81
CA ASP A 131 -9.31 8.95 3.40
C ASP A 131 -8.00 9.50 2.83
N ALA A 132 -7.86 9.52 1.50
CA ALA A 132 -6.65 9.99 0.82
C ALA A 132 -6.25 11.43 1.22
N LYS A 133 -7.23 12.33 1.39
CA LYS A 133 -6.99 13.71 1.83
C LYS A 133 -6.38 13.74 3.25
N ARG A 134 -6.94 12.97 4.18
CA ARG A 134 -6.47 12.94 5.57
C ARG A 134 -5.16 12.20 5.72
N THR A 135 -4.92 11.17 4.91
CA THR A 135 -3.63 10.49 4.79
C THR A 135 -2.54 11.47 4.38
N ARG A 136 -2.79 12.34 3.39
CA ARG A 136 -1.82 13.37 2.98
C ARG A 136 -1.52 14.36 4.12
N VAL A 137 -2.54 14.77 4.87
CA VAL A 137 -2.36 15.65 6.04
C VAL A 137 -1.52 14.94 7.11
N ALA A 138 -1.85 13.70 7.46
CA ALA A 138 -1.09 12.91 8.41
C ALA A 138 0.38 12.78 8.01
N LEU A 139 0.65 12.49 6.73
CA LEU A 139 2.01 12.37 6.22
C LEU A 139 2.77 13.70 6.18
N SER A 140 2.09 14.83 6.02
CA SER A 140 2.75 16.15 6.12
C SER A 140 3.22 16.51 7.53
N LEU A 141 2.63 15.87 8.55
CA LEU A 141 2.98 16.06 9.97
C LEU A 141 4.00 15.05 10.46
N GLY A 142 4.14 13.92 9.76
CA GLY A 142 5.20 12.95 10.01
C GLY A 142 6.55 13.47 9.50
N ALA A 143 7.64 13.05 10.12
CA ALA A 143 8.98 13.38 9.62
C ALA A 143 9.07 12.99 8.13
N ARG A 144 9.45 13.94 7.27
CA ARG A 144 9.81 13.62 5.88
C ARG A 144 11.00 12.64 5.89
N PRO A 145 11.12 11.76 4.89
CA PRO A 145 12.28 10.86 4.78
C PRO A 145 13.59 11.64 4.81
#